data_AF-A0A8H4HFI0-F1
#
_entry.id   AF-A0A8H4HFI0-F1
#
_cell.length_a   1.000
_cell.length_b   1.000
_cell.length_c   1.000
_cell.angle_alpha   90.00
_cell.angle_beta   90.00
_cell.angle_gamma   90.00
#
_symmetry.space_group_name_H-M   'P 1'
#
loop_
_entity.id
_entity.type
_entity.pdbx_description
1 polymer ?
#
loop_
_entity_poly.entity_id
_entity_poly.type
_entity_poly.pdbx_seq_one_letter_code
_entity_poly.pdbx_strand_id
1 'polypeptide(L)'
;MADQLPQDQKARLHEVADLMLEIYQTLAQMRYLDPAGIEPGPHNIDNLRPLYEKLKIDPAIIYLYSILPYVNRHVAGNKDFFHGGAFTDFRREEDVMQGRDPFYGCPVGDDYDDENGPYIRPWVTPLSRLGNHQSVIIYDARRHRIWIIDQELWNTTDPALADGPVVYSDDSEEEKEPKTKSKNRNSFESIPSRRAGDVLRDIIRWYRSLDELPGDEHCAGEWSRHDIPLKELYREYGWPDNFDGDGFQVAQARAHCAATAKNTAEEPLRSVERLKLWEKRAEARISVYQAELAATKSTDEEWAARFKLWREELWSARNNEYLTKAEQEAERLCPGGVCQRKEDLPLWELEKLRQEYKSKREKVEMCQNWANESADTDPDRVRYHQISLQQAKREAAIYQKAYEAALADAERLCPGRTFQSATGIASLGRVDTVSSIRDQKASMGMMERELEALRDWALQLSDEAVEAKKLVEDQVESHERAIEFGKEIIQRDEASLAEHGNQD
;
A
#
# COMPACT_ATOMS: atom_id res chain seq x y z
N MET A 1 33.57 8.32 23.31
CA MET A 1 32.63 7.39 23.98
C MET A 1 32.60 5.98 23.36
N ALA A 2 32.91 5.79 22.07
CA ALA A 2 33.08 4.45 21.48
C ALA A 2 34.16 3.58 22.18
N ASP A 3 35.12 4.19 22.87
CA ASP A 3 36.18 3.50 23.63
C ASP A 3 35.75 2.93 24.99
N GLN A 4 34.51 3.14 25.45
CA GLN A 4 34.09 2.71 26.79
C GLN A 4 33.20 1.47 26.83
N LEU A 5 32.71 0.97 25.70
CA LEU A 5 31.91 -0.27 25.67
C LEU A 5 32.81 -1.50 25.83
N PRO A 6 32.43 -2.47 26.69
CA PRO A 6 33.09 -3.77 26.78
C PRO A 6 33.19 -4.46 25.43
N GLN A 7 34.28 -5.20 25.20
CA GLN A 7 34.56 -5.83 23.91
C GLN A 7 33.50 -6.88 23.51
N ASP A 8 32.94 -7.61 24.48
CA ASP A 8 31.85 -8.57 24.27
C ASP A 8 30.55 -7.88 23.85
N GLN A 9 30.28 -6.68 24.39
CA GLN A 9 29.11 -5.89 24.00
C GLN A 9 29.30 -5.33 22.59
N LYS A 10 30.50 -4.83 22.26
CA LYS A 10 30.83 -4.43 20.89
C LYS A 10 30.65 -5.58 19.90
N ALA A 11 31.16 -6.77 20.21
CA ALA A 11 31.03 -7.94 19.35
C ALA A 11 29.56 -8.29 19.07
N ARG A 12 28.68 -8.25 20.08
CA ARG A 12 27.24 -8.45 19.92
C ARG A 12 26.56 -7.39 19.05
N LEU A 13 26.99 -6.13 19.13
CA LEU A 13 26.45 -5.05 18.31
C LEU A 13 26.93 -5.13 16.85
N HIS A 14 28.20 -5.53 16.63
CA HIS A 14 28.72 -5.85 15.29
C HIS A 14 27.98 -7.03 14.67
N GLU A 15 27.69 -8.10 15.43
CA GLU A 15 26.88 -9.22 14.93
C GLU A 15 25.52 -8.74 14.39
N VAL A 16 24.83 -7.83 15.09
CA VAL A 16 23.57 -7.25 14.60
C VAL A 16 23.78 -6.42 13.34
N ALA A 17 24.79 -5.55 13.31
CA ALA A 17 25.05 -4.69 12.16
C ALA A 17 25.45 -5.48 10.91
N ASP A 18 26.30 -6.50 11.07
CA ASP A 18 26.76 -7.39 9.99
C ASP A 18 25.59 -8.21 9.43
N LEU A 19 24.74 -8.77 10.30
CA LEU A 19 23.57 -9.53 9.85
C LEU A 19 22.52 -8.64 9.19
N MET A 20 22.29 -7.42 9.69
CA MET A 20 21.42 -6.45 9.00
C MET A 20 21.97 -6.09 7.61
N LEU A 21 23.31 -5.97 7.47
CA LEU A 21 23.94 -5.69 6.18
C LEU A 21 23.76 -6.86 5.23
N GLU A 22 23.94 -8.09 5.72
CA GLU A 22 23.72 -9.31 4.93
C GLU A 22 22.26 -9.46 4.49
N ILE A 23 21.27 -9.08 5.32
CA ILE A 23 19.87 -9.00 4.91
C ILE A 23 19.70 -8.02 3.75
N TYR A 24 20.21 -6.79 3.85
CA TYR A 24 20.08 -5.80 2.79
C TYR A 24 20.80 -6.22 1.50
N GLN A 25 21.97 -6.85 1.62
CA GLN A 25 22.69 -7.41 0.49
C GLN A 25 21.91 -8.57 -0.16
N THR A 26 21.25 -9.41 0.63
CA THR A 26 20.36 -10.47 0.12
C THR A 26 19.20 -9.86 -0.66
N LEU A 27 18.56 -8.81 -0.14
CA LEU A 27 17.51 -8.07 -0.85
C LEU A 27 18.02 -7.44 -2.16
N ALA A 28 19.25 -6.93 -2.19
CA ALA A 28 19.86 -6.43 -3.42
C ALA A 28 20.15 -7.55 -4.44
N GLN A 29 20.61 -8.72 -3.97
CA GLN A 29 20.79 -9.90 -4.82
C GLN A 29 19.47 -10.37 -5.42
N MET A 30 18.37 -10.29 -4.66
CA MET A 30 17.01 -10.54 -5.14
C MET A 30 16.48 -9.48 -6.13
N ARG A 31 17.25 -8.43 -6.45
CA ARG A 31 16.82 -7.25 -7.24
C ARG A 31 15.73 -6.40 -6.59
N TYR A 32 15.43 -6.61 -5.31
CA TYR A 32 14.48 -5.77 -4.58
C TYR A 32 15.07 -4.40 -4.23
N LEU A 33 16.35 -4.34 -3.86
CA LEU A 33 17.06 -3.08 -3.63
C LEU A 33 18.10 -2.82 -4.70
N ASP A 34 18.25 -1.56 -5.11
CA ASP A 34 19.47 -1.15 -5.79
C ASP A 34 20.65 -1.17 -4.80
N PRO A 35 21.73 -1.93 -5.05
CA PRO A 35 22.87 -2.00 -4.14
C PRO A 35 23.54 -0.64 -3.92
N ALA A 36 23.43 0.31 -4.86
CA ALA A 36 23.96 1.66 -4.68
C ALA A 36 23.26 2.44 -3.55
N GLY A 37 22.07 2.01 -3.14
CA GLY A 37 21.32 2.61 -2.04
C GLY A 37 21.65 2.03 -0.66
N ILE A 38 22.50 1.01 -0.58
CA ILE A 38 22.94 0.43 0.70
C ILE A 38 24.18 1.19 1.17
N GLU A 39 24.07 1.83 2.34
CA GLU A 39 25.11 2.66 2.93
C GLU A 39 25.68 1.93 4.15
N PRO A 40 26.82 1.22 4.02
CA PRO A 40 27.42 0.51 5.15
C PRO A 40 28.05 1.50 6.14
N GLY A 41 28.05 1.12 7.41
CA GLY A 41 28.75 1.86 8.46
C GLY A 41 30.29 1.76 8.35
N PRO A 42 31.03 2.50 9.20
CA PRO A 42 30.51 3.41 10.22
C PRO A 42 30.10 4.78 9.69
N HIS A 43 29.20 5.45 10.41
CA HIS A 43 28.65 6.77 10.10
C HIS A 43 28.99 7.78 11.18
N ASN A 44 29.20 9.03 10.77
CA ASN A 44 29.31 10.15 11.69
C ASN A 44 27.92 10.62 12.11
N ILE A 45 27.59 10.48 13.39
CA ILE A 45 26.31 10.86 14.01
C ILE A 45 26.47 11.93 15.10
N ASP A 46 27.60 12.63 15.10
CA ASP A 46 27.97 13.56 16.17
C ASP A 46 27.04 14.75 16.27
N ASN A 47 26.41 15.14 15.16
CA ASN A 47 25.37 16.18 15.10
C ASN A 47 24.13 15.82 15.92
N LEU A 48 23.85 14.53 16.17
CA LEU A 48 22.68 14.07 16.93
C LEU A 48 22.97 13.84 18.43
N ARG A 49 24.19 14.08 18.91
CA ARG A 49 24.55 13.92 20.34
C ARG A 49 23.60 14.66 21.29
N PRO A 50 23.22 15.94 21.05
CA PRO A 50 22.32 16.64 21.96
C PRO A 50 20.94 15.96 22.07
N LEU A 51 20.45 15.39 20.97
CA LEU A 51 19.20 14.65 20.95
C LEU A 51 19.31 13.35 21.75
N TYR A 52 20.42 12.62 21.58
CA TYR A 52 20.66 11.37 22.32
C TYR A 52 20.73 11.58 23.83
N GLU A 53 21.37 12.67 24.26
CA GLU A 53 21.43 13.06 25.68
C GLU A 53 20.03 13.43 26.20
N LYS A 54 19.26 14.23 25.45
CA LYS A 54 17.89 14.60 25.79
C LYS A 54 16.98 13.39 25.94
N LEU A 55 17.07 12.43 25.02
CA LEU A 55 16.29 11.19 25.01
C LEU A 55 16.87 10.10 25.93
N LYS A 56 17.98 10.40 26.63
CA LYS A 56 18.69 9.49 27.53
C LYS A 56 19.08 8.16 26.85
N ILE A 57 19.44 8.17 25.56
CA ILE A 57 19.77 6.95 24.79
C ILE A 57 21.04 6.31 25.35
N ASP A 58 21.01 4.98 25.53
CA ASP A 58 22.14 4.22 26.06
C ASP A 58 23.36 4.27 25.11
N PRO A 59 24.61 4.40 25.61
CA PRO A 59 25.81 4.43 24.77
C PRO A 59 25.95 3.23 23.82
N ALA A 60 25.43 2.06 24.20
CA ALA A 60 25.42 0.87 23.33
C ALA A 60 24.54 1.08 22.09
N ILE A 61 23.38 1.73 22.25
CA ILE A 61 22.48 2.06 21.14
C ILE A 61 23.07 3.17 20.27
N ILE A 62 23.68 4.20 20.88
CA ILE A 62 24.38 5.25 20.12
C ILE A 62 25.51 4.64 19.28
N TYR A 63 26.28 3.71 19.83
CA TYR A 63 27.32 2.99 19.09
C TYR A 63 26.72 2.14 17.96
N LEU A 64 25.62 1.43 18.22
CA LEU A 64 24.91 0.66 17.19
C LEU A 64 24.45 1.56 16.04
N TYR A 65 23.85 2.71 16.31
CA TYR A 65 23.45 3.68 15.27
C TYR A 65 24.63 4.14 14.41
N SER A 66 25.84 4.17 14.96
CA SER A 66 27.02 4.54 14.19
C SER A 66 27.50 3.44 13.25
N ILE A 67 27.16 2.16 13.49
CA ILE A 67 27.69 1.03 12.70
C ILE A 67 26.62 0.29 11.89
N LEU A 68 25.34 0.49 12.19
CA LEU A 68 24.24 -0.08 11.41
C LEU A 68 24.35 0.33 9.94
N PRO A 69 24.10 -0.59 9.01
CA PRO A 69 23.88 -0.21 7.62
C PRO A 69 22.54 0.51 7.48
N TYR A 70 22.47 1.47 6.57
CA TYR A 70 21.24 2.19 6.25
C TYR A 70 20.88 2.04 4.78
N VAL A 71 19.59 2.20 4.46
CA VAL A 71 19.08 2.17 3.09
C VAL A 71 18.62 3.56 2.70
N ASN A 72 19.29 4.14 1.71
CA ASN A 72 18.81 5.33 1.04
C ASN A 72 17.66 4.95 0.11
N ARG A 73 16.43 5.06 0.63
CA ARG A 73 15.19 4.68 -0.05
C ARG A 73 15.00 5.34 -1.42
N HIS A 74 15.58 6.53 -1.64
CA HIS A 74 15.52 7.21 -2.94
C HIS A 74 16.44 6.56 -3.97
N VAL A 75 17.58 6.01 -3.55
CA VAL A 75 18.52 5.31 -4.45
C VAL A 75 18.15 3.83 -4.59
N ALA A 76 17.73 3.20 -3.50
CA ALA A 76 17.41 1.77 -3.46
C ALA A 76 16.10 1.42 -4.19
N GLY A 77 15.20 2.38 -4.38
CA GLY A 77 13.95 2.23 -5.16
C GLY A 77 12.75 1.75 -4.36
N ASN A 78 12.95 0.94 -3.33
CA ASN A 78 11.88 0.42 -2.46
C ASN A 78 12.00 0.92 -1.00
N LYS A 79 10.86 0.93 -0.30
CA LYS A 79 10.72 1.48 1.06
C LYS A 79 10.36 0.43 2.10
N ASP A 80 9.65 -0.61 1.68
CA ASP A 80 9.16 -1.65 2.56
C ASP A 80 10.27 -2.65 2.88
N PHE A 81 10.18 -3.16 4.09
CA PHE A 81 11.06 -4.12 4.68
C PHE A 81 10.23 -5.26 5.28
N PHE A 82 10.88 -6.15 6.02
CA PHE A 82 10.32 -7.38 6.55
C PHE A 82 8.94 -7.19 7.21
N HIS A 83 7.96 -8.02 6.79
CA HIS A 83 6.58 -8.04 7.30
C HIS A 83 5.93 -6.66 7.36
N GLY A 84 6.11 -5.89 6.29
CA GLY A 84 5.45 -4.60 6.16
C GLY A 84 6.05 -3.46 6.99
N GLY A 85 7.13 -3.74 7.72
CA GLY A 85 7.97 -2.69 8.28
C GLY A 85 8.60 -1.83 7.18
N ALA A 86 9.24 -0.73 7.55
CA ALA A 86 9.99 0.12 6.62
C ALA A 86 11.46 0.23 7.05
N PHE A 87 12.35 0.55 6.11
CA PHE A 87 13.75 0.87 6.43
C PHE A 87 13.83 2.12 7.33
N THR A 88 14.68 2.06 8.35
CA THR A 88 14.93 3.16 9.30
C THR A 88 16.33 3.75 9.12
N ASP A 89 16.49 5.05 9.33
CA ASP A 89 17.79 5.74 9.26
C ASP A 89 18.01 6.64 10.49
N PHE A 90 18.70 6.12 11.51
CA PHE A 90 18.97 6.82 12.77
C PHE A 90 20.04 7.92 12.66
N ARG A 91 20.49 8.25 11.45
CA ARG A 91 21.25 9.49 11.18
C ARG A 91 20.31 10.69 11.03
N ARG A 92 18.99 10.46 11.06
CA ARG A 92 17.94 11.48 11.00
C ARG A 92 17.26 11.64 12.37
N GLU A 93 17.05 12.88 12.79
CA GLU A 93 16.40 13.20 14.07
C GLU A 93 14.98 12.62 14.18
N GLU A 94 14.20 12.70 13.10
CA GLU A 94 12.82 12.17 13.06
C GLU A 94 12.76 10.66 13.35
N ASP A 95 13.67 9.88 12.78
CA ASP A 95 13.72 8.43 12.94
C ASP A 95 14.17 8.04 14.35
N VAL A 96 15.08 8.83 14.95
CA VAL A 96 15.49 8.67 16.34
C VAL A 96 14.33 8.95 17.29
N MET A 97 13.54 10.01 17.03
CA MET A 97 12.37 10.34 17.83
C MET A 97 11.26 9.28 17.69
N GLN A 98 10.92 8.90 16.46
CA GLN A 98 9.94 7.84 16.22
C GLN A 98 10.39 6.52 16.83
N GLY A 99 11.70 6.22 16.86
CA GLY A 99 12.22 5.02 17.50
C GLY A 99 11.94 4.91 19.00
N ARG A 100 11.49 5.99 19.66
CA ARG A 100 11.03 5.98 21.06
C ARG A 100 9.55 5.67 21.21
N ASP A 101 8.78 5.79 20.14
CA ASP A 101 7.36 5.42 20.04
C ASP A 101 7.07 4.74 18.68
N PRO A 102 7.64 3.56 18.41
CA PRO A 102 7.58 2.93 17.10
C PRO A 102 6.15 2.56 16.66
N PHE A 103 5.22 2.37 17.60
CA PHE A 103 3.84 1.98 17.33
C PHE A 103 2.82 3.12 17.47
N TYR A 104 3.28 4.38 17.55
CA TYR A 104 2.40 5.55 17.75
C TYR A 104 1.45 5.41 18.96
N GLY A 105 1.94 4.80 20.03
CA GLY A 105 1.20 4.59 21.28
C GLY A 105 1.04 5.88 22.11
N CYS A 106 1.72 6.97 21.71
CA CYS A 106 1.69 8.28 22.36
C CYS A 106 1.94 8.20 23.88
N PRO A 107 3.08 7.65 24.33
CA PRO A 107 3.36 7.51 25.75
C PRO A 107 3.51 8.88 26.44
N VAL A 108 3.15 8.93 27.72
CA VAL A 108 3.18 10.15 28.55
C VAL A 108 4.04 9.93 29.79
N GLY A 109 4.79 10.96 30.19
CA GLY A 109 5.62 10.93 31.39
C GLY A 109 6.95 10.19 31.21
N ASP A 110 7.65 10.00 32.33
CA ASP A 110 8.98 9.38 32.39
C ASP A 110 8.95 8.01 33.13
N ASP A 111 7.80 7.64 33.70
CA ASP A 111 7.62 6.36 34.41
C ASP A 111 7.22 5.28 33.40
N TYR A 112 8.04 4.25 33.30
CA TYR A 112 7.83 3.16 32.36
C TYR A 112 6.79 2.14 32.83
N ASP A 113 6.42 2.18 34.11
CA ASP A 113 5.44 1.28 34.71
C ASP A 113 4.04 1.93 34.82
N ASP A 114 3.91 3.20 34.42
CA ASP A 114 2.62 3.88 34.26
C ASP A 114 1.80 3.28 33.12
N GLU A 115 0.46 3.36 33.23
CA GLU A 115 -0.47 2.75 32.28
C GLU A 115 -0.22 3.16 30.81
N ASN A 116 0.16 4.42 30.62
CA ASN A 116 0.54 5.01 29.33
C ASN A 116 2.00 5.47 29.30
N GLY A 117 2.85 4.89 30.16
CA GLY A 117 4.25 5.25 30.26
C GLY A 117 5.05 4.94 28.99
N PRO A 118 6.26 5.50 28.84
CA PRO A 118 7.20 5.05 27.81
C PRO A 118 7.41 3.54 27.89
N TYR A 119 7.58 2.89 26.74
CA TYR A 119 7.70 1.44 26.69
C TYR A 119 9.01 0.98 26.02
N ILE A 120 9.58 1.78 25.13
CA ILE A 120 10.95 1.57 24.64
C ILE A 120 11.94 2.05 25.70
N ARG A 121 12.69 1.14 26.33
CA ARG A 121 13.74 1.48 27.32
C ARG A 121 14.95 2.16 26.64
N PRO A 122 15.83 2.88 27.37
CA PRO A 122 17.00 3.55 26.80
C PRO A 122 17.98 2.66 26.02
N TRP A 123 18.05 1.38 26.39
CA TRP A 123 18.91 0.36 25.79
C TRP A 123 18.18 -0.52 24.76
N VAL A 124 16.98 -0.11 24.36
CA VAL A 124 16.15 -0.76 23.34
C VAL A 124 15.97 0.20 22.17
N THR A 125 16.04 -0.34 20.96
CA THR A 125 15.80 0.42 19.74
C THR A 125 15.12 -0.44 18.67
N PRO A 126 14.22 0.11 17.83
CA PRO A 126 13.81 -0.56 16.61
C PRO A 126 14.99 -0.76 15.62
N LEU A 127 14.93 -1.84 14.85
CA LEU A 127 15.76 -2.07 13.65
C LEU A 127 14.99 -1.83 12.35
N SER A 128 13.66 -1.70 12.43
CA SER A 128 12.78 -1.28 11.34
C SER A 128 11.80 -0.22 11.85
N ARG A 129 11.19 0.55 10.95
CA ARG A 129 10.08 1.44 11.27
C ARG A 129 8.76 0.74 11.01
N LEU A 130 7.71 1.24 11.65
CA LEU A 130 6.35 0.85 11.31
C LEU A 130 6.01 1.35 9.90
N GLY A 131 5.51 0.46 9.05
CA GLY A 131 4.82 0.81 7.80
C GLY A 131 3.37 1.21 8.07
N ASN A 132 2.43 0.69 7.29
CA ASN A 132 1.00 0.91 7.50
C ASN A 132 0.40 -0.23 8.35
N HIS A 133 0.36 -0.04 9.67
CA HIS A 133 -0.26 -1.00 10.60
C HIS A 133 0.34 -2.41 10.62
N GLN A 134 1.67 -2.50 10.49
CA GLN A 134 2.38 -3.77 10.29
C GLN A 134 3.43 -4.05 11.37
N SER A 135 4.44 -4.87 11.06
CA SER A 135 5.41 -5.35 12.03
C SER A 135 6.63 -4.45 12.22
N VAL A 136 7.12 -4.38 13.46
CA VAL A 136 8.36 -3.68 13.83
C VAL A 136 9.33 -4.66 14.50
N ILE A 137 10.58 -4.62 14.05
CA ILE A 137 11.69 -5.38 14.65
C ILE A 137 12.27 -4.53 15.78
N ILE A 138 12.20 -4.98 17.02
CA ILE A 138 12.74 -4.30 18.21
C ILE A 138 13.94 -5.06 18.75
N TYR A 139 15.05 -4.36 19.02
CA TYR A 139 16.29 -4.91 19.56
C TYR A 139 16.60 -4.40 20.97
N ASP A 140 16.92 -5.30 21.90
CA ASP A 140 17.43 -5.01 23.24
C ASP A 140 18.94 -5.26 23.30
N ALA A 141 19.74 -4.20 23.48
CA ALA A 141 21.20 -4.26 23.53
C ALA A 141 21.76 -4.89 24.82
N ARG A 142 20.98 -4.95 25.91
CA ARG A 142 21.40 -5.59 27.17
C ARG A 142 21.22 -7.10 27.10
N ARG A 143 20.04 -7.53 26.66
CA ARG A 143 19.67 -8.95 26.59
C ARG A 143 20.09 -9.61 25.28
N HIS A 144 20.43 -8.81 24.27
CA HIS A 144 20.76 -9.24 22.92
C HIS A 144 19.65 -10.10 22.32
N ARG A 145 18.43 -9.55 22.36
CA ARG A 145 17.20 -10.19 21.89
C ARG A 145 16.45 -9.30 20.92
N ILE A 146 15.69 -9.96 20.04
CA ILE A 146 14.80 -9.31 19.09
C ILE A 146 13.35 -9.77 19.31
N TRP A 147 12.45 -8.81 19.18
CA TRP A 147 11.01 -9.03 19.00
C TRP A 147 10.64 -8.60 17.58
N ILE A 148 9.72 -9.32 16.95
CA ILE A 148 9.02 -8.87 15.73
C ILE A 148 7.56 -8.76 16.14
N ILE A 149 7.02 -7.54 16.18
CA ILE A 149 5.72 -7.22 16.80
C ILE A 149 4.84 -6.55 15.77
N ASP A 150 3.64 -7.07 15.59
CA ASP A 150 2.59 -6.47 14.78
C ASP A 150 1.78 -5.43 15.56
N GLN A 151 1.50 -4.29 14.95
CA GLN A 151 0.77 -3.20 15.62
C GLN A 151 -0.69 -3.56 15.91
N GLU A 152 -1.38 -4.22 14.98
CA GLU A 152 -2.83 -4.49 15.12
C GLU A 152 -3.10 -5.64 16.07
N LEU A 153 -2.34 -6.73 15.94
CA LEU A 153 -2.50 -7.92 16.77
C LEU A 153 -1.85 -7.76 18.14
N TRP A 154 -0.91 -6.83 18.29
CA TRP A 154 -0.07 -6.67 19.47
C TRP A 154 0.57 -7.99 19.93
N ASN A 155 1.01 -8.78 18.95
CA ASN A 155 1.59 -10.10 19.14
C ASN A 155 2.80 -10.29 18.21
N THR A 156 3.51 -11.40 18.36
CA THR A 156 4.64 -11.69 17.50
C THR A 156 4.21 -12.21 16.13
N THR A 157 4.82 -11.67 15.08
CA THR A 157 4.75 -12.15 13.70
C THR A 157 5.98 -12.94 13.29
N ASP A 158 6.89 -13.22 14.22
CA ASP A 158 8.08 -14.03 13.96
C ASP A 158 7.69 -15.45 13.50
N PRO A 159 8.00 -15.84 12.25
CA PRO A 159 7.62 -17.15 11.72
C PRO A 159 8.13 -18.33 12.56
N ALA A 160 9.28 -18.18 13.24
CA ALA A 160 9.83 -19.25 14.08
C ALA A 160 9.03 -19.45 15.39
N LEU A 161 8.10 -18.55 15.70
CA LEU A 161 7.25 -18.59 16.88
C LEU A 161 5.76 -18.83 16.53
N ALA A 162 5.41 -18.81 15.24
CA ALA A 162 4.05 -18.98 14.74
C ALA A 162 3.46 -20.39 15.02
N ASP A 163 4.30 -21.42 15.09
CA ASP A 163 3.91 -22.81 15.43
C ASP A 163 3.82 -23.07 16.95
N GLY A 164 4.03 -22.05 17.79
CA GLY A 164 3.71 -22.13 19.21
C GLY A 164 2.19 -22.23 19.41
N PRO A 165 1.68 -22.88 20.48
CA PRO A 165 0.25 -22.91 20.74
C PRO A 165 -0.25 -21.46 20.72
N VAL A 166 -1.11 -21.16 19.74
CA VAL A 166 -1.87 -19.93 19.68
C VAL A 166 -2.72 -19.93 20.93
N VAL A 167 -2.23 -19.29 21.98
CA VAL A 167 -3.06 -18.90 23.11
C VAL A 167 -3.93 -17.79 22.56
N TYR A 168 -4.98 -18.16 21.84
CA TYR A 168 -6.21 -17.40 21.91
C TYR A 168 -6.45 -17.28 23.41
N SER A 169 -6.37 -16.07 23.94
CA SER A 169 -7.01 -15.77 25.21
C SER A 169 -8.51 -15.87 24.99
N ASP A 170 -8.97 -17.10 24.82
CA ASP A 170 -10.33 -17.52 25.09
C ASP A 170 -10.39 -17.72 26.60
N ASP A 171 -11.43 -17.18 27.20
CA ASP A 171 -11.69 -17.07 28.64
C ASP A 171 -11.84 -18.47 29.28
N SER A 172 -10.74 -19.19 29.40
CA SER A 172 -10.65 -20.43 30.16
C SER A 172 -9.57 -20.29 31.23
N GLU A 173 -10.05 -20.08 32.46
CA GLU A 173 -9.29 -20.13 33.69
C GLU A 173 -8.66 -21.52 33.88
N GLU A 174 -7.46 -21.75 33.34
CA GLU A 174 -6.59 -22.81 33.85
C GLU A 174 -5.15 -22.32 34.02
N GLU A 175 -4.87 -21.98 35.28
CA GLU A 175 -3.58 -21.98 35.99
C GLU A 175 -2.31 -22.12 35.14
N LYS A 176 -1.81 -20.98 34.65
CA LYS A 176 -0.36 -20.73 34.57
C LYS A 176 -0.08 -19.51 35.42
N GLU A 177 0.94 -19.61 36.28
CA GLU A 177 1.40 -18.56 37.18
C GLU A 177 1.22 -17.15 36.58
N PRO A 178 0.67 -16.18 37.34
CA PRO A 178 0.36 -14.87 36.79
C PRO A 178 1.69 -14.20 36.43
N LYS A 179 2.05 -14.23 35.15
CA LYS A 179 2.89 -13.20 34.57
C LYS A 179 2.15 -11.91 34.89
N THR A 180 2.60 -11.19 35.91
CA THR A 180 2.06 -9.90 36.30
C THR A 180 1.99 -9.07 35.03
N LYS A 181 0.78 -8.91 34.46
CA LYS A 181 0.58 -8.07 33.28
C LYS A 181 1.12 -6.70 33.68
N SER A 182 2.06 -6.19 32.90
CA SER A 182 2.58 -4.83 33.12
C SER A 182 1.37 -3.89 33.16
N LYS A 183 1.39 -2.93 34.08
CA LYS A 183 0.37 -1.88 34.11
C LYS A 183 0.43 -1.03 32.83
N ASN A 184 1.63 -0.87 32.26
CA ASN A 184 1.83 -0.20 31.00
C ASN A 184 1.23 -1.02 29.86
N ARG A 185 0.15 -0.52 29.26
CA ARG A 185 -0.56 -1.19 28.16
C ARG A 185 0.30 -1.30 26.90
N ASN A 186 1.29 -0.43 26.75
CA ASN A 186 2.23 -0.41 25.63
C ASN A 186 3.46 -1.31 25.87
N SER A 187 3.53 -2.02 27.01
CA SER A 187 4.63 -2.94 27.27
C SER A 187 4.57 -4.16 26.35
N PHE A 188 5.67 -4.40 25.63
CA PHE A 188 5.86 -5.57 24.77
C PHE A 188 6.64 -6.70 25.45
N GLU A 189 7.01 -6.57 26.73
CA GLU A 189 7.83 -7.57 27.42
C GLU A 189 7.14 -8.93 27.58
N SER A 190 5.80 -8.94 27.54
CA SER A 190 4.99 -10.17 27.54
C SER A 190 5.04 -10.92 26.21
N ILE A 191 5.34 -10.22 25.11
CA ILE A 191 5.42 -10.77 23.76
C ILE A 191 6.68 -11.64 23.66
N PRO A 192 6.60 -12.85 23.08
CA PRO A 192 7.76 -13.71 22.87
C PRO A 192 8.88 -13.02 22.06
N SER A 193 10.13 -13.35 22.39
CA SER A 193 11.34 -12.87 21.69
C SER A 193 12.34 -13.99 21.50
N ARG A 194 13.33 -13.79 20.62
CA ARG A 194 14.45 -14.72 20.41
C ARG A 194 15.79 -14.01 20.49
N ARG A 195 16.90 -14.76 20.41
CA ARG A 195 18.24 -14.17 20.37
C ARG A 195 18.41 -13.40 19.07
N ALA A 196 19.04 -12.23 19.13
CA ALA A 196 19.12 -11.33 17.98
C ALA A 196 19.79 -12.00 16.76
N GLY A 197 20.94 -12.65 16.97
CA GLY A 197 21.63 -13.36 15.90
C GLY A 197 20.84 -14.52 15.28
N ASP A 198 19.96 -15.19 16.03
CA ASP A 198 19.12 -16.27 15.49
C ASP A 198 18.02 -15.70 14.59
N VAL A 199 17.37 -14.61 15.03
CA VAL A 199 16.31 -13.95 14.25
C VAL A 199 16.84 -13.43 12.93
N LEU A 200 17.95 -12.70 12.94
CA LEU A 200 18.46 -12.06 11.72
C LEU A 200 19.01 -13.10 10.73
N ARG A 201 19.67 -14.17 11.20
CA ARG A 201 20.06 -15.30 10.35
C ARG A 201 18.87 -16.02 9.74
N ASP A 202 17.78 -16.16 10.50
CA ASP A 202 16.56 -16.76 9.98
C ASP A 202 15.91 -15.90 8.90
N ILE A 203 15.91 -14.57 9.03
CA ILE A 203 15.44 -13.67 7.97
C ILE A 203 16.23 -13.88 6.67
N ILE A 204 17.56 -13.94 6.76
CA ILE A 204 18.43 -14.23 5.59
C ILE A 204 18.07 -15.58 4.99
N ARG A 205 17.93 -16.62 5.84
CA ARG A 205 17.54 -17.96 5.41
C ARG A 205 16.19 -17.95 4.71
N TRP A 206 15.18 -17.27 5.25
CA TRP A 206 13.83 -17.21 4.69
C TRP A 206 13.80 -16.54 3.32
N TYR A 207 14.56 -15.47 3.11
CA TYR A 207 14.71 -14.87 1.77
C TYR A 207 15.44 -15.81 0.80
N ARG A 208 16.48 -16.51 1.26
CA ARG A 208 17.20 -17.50 0.42
C ARG A 208 16.34 -18.71 0.07
N SER A 209 15.50 -19.20 0.98
CA SER A 209 14.57 -20.32 0.75
C SER A 209 13.25 -19.91 0.09
N LEU A 210 13.01 -18.59 -0.03
CA LEU A 210 11.73 -18.01 -0.47
C LEU A 210 10.56 -18.39 0.44
N ASP A 211 10.82 -18.63 1.73
CA ASP A 211 9.76 -18.72 2.74
C ASP A 211 9.16 -17.35 3.00
N GLU A 212 9.97 -16.31 2.82
CA GLU A 212 9.58 -14.91 2.83
C GLU A 212 9.97 -14.27 1.50
N LEU A 213 9.15 -13.35 1.01
CA LEU A 213 9.41 -12.55 -0.19
C LEU A 213 9.50 -11.07 0.20
N PRO A 214 10.31 -10.27 -0.50
CA PRO A 214 10.33 -8.84 -0.26
C PRO A 214 9.16 -8.15 -0.96
N GLY A 215 8.76 -7.00 -0.41
CA GLY A 215 7.63 -6.21 -0.88
C GLY A 215 6.37 -6.46 -0.08
N ASP A 216 5.56 -5.42 0.06
CA ASP A 216 4.25 -5.43 0.69
C ASP A 216 3.38 -4.27 0.16
N GLU A 217 2.41 -3.75 0.91
CA GLU A 217 1.44 -2.75 0.44
C GLU A 217 2.03 -1.47 -0.21
N HIS A 218 3.26 -1.02 0.12
CA HIS A 218 3.82 0.24 -0.41
C HIS A 218 5.00 0.09 -1.38
N CYS A 219 5.33 -1.13 -1.78
CA CYS A 219 6.29 -1.36 -2.85
C CYS A 219 5.63 -1.22 -4.22
N ALA A 220 6.42 -1.16 -5.29
CA ALA A 220 5.87 -1.07 -6.64
C ALA A 220 4.95 -2.27 -6.94
N GLY A 221 3.92 -2.10 -7.77
CA GLY A 221 2.91 -3.14 -8.04
C GLY A 221 3.45 -4.47 -8.60
N GLU A 222 4.72 -4.49 -9.03
CA GLU A 222 5.48 -5.68 -9.43
C GLU A 222 5.87 -6.57 -8.24
N TRP A 223 5.79 -6.03 -7.03
CA TRP A 223 6.23 -6.63 -5.76
C TRP A 223 5.08 -6.84 -4.77
N SER A 224 4.02 -6.04 -4.85
CA SER A 224 2.90 -6.08 -3.87
C SER A 224 1.71 -6.92 -4.31
N ARG A 225 1.62 -7.32 -5.58
CA ARG A 225 0.44 -8.02 -6.07
C ARG A 225 0.51 -9.52 -5.82
N HIS A 226 -0.45 -10.03 -5.06
CA HIS A 226 -0.61 -11.47 -4.78
C HIS A 226 -0.89 -12.34 -6.01
N ASP A 227 -1.25 -11.74 -7.16
CA ASP A 227 -1.49 -12.45 -8.42
C ASP A 227 -0.22 -12.67 -9.25
N ILE A 228 0.94 -12.17 -8.81
CA ILE A 228 2.24 -12.41 -9.44
C ILE A 228 2.93 -13.61 -8.75
N PRO A 229 3.29 -14.68 -9.49
CA PRO A 229 3.94 -15.87 -8.93
C PRO A 229 5.44 -15.62 -8.67
N LEU A 230 5.77 -14.67 -7.80
CA LEU A 230 7.16 -14.24 -7.55
C LEU A 230 8.07 -15.38 -7.11
N LYS A 231 7.58 -16.28 -6.24
CA LYS A 231 8.34 -17.43 -5.74
C LYS A 231 8.73 -18.38 -6.87
N GLU A 232 7.81 -18.65 -7.79
CA GLU A 232 8.03 -19.48 -8.97
C GLU A 232 9.02 -18.79 -9.91
N LEU A 233 8.88 -17.48 -10.14
CA LEU A 233 9.81 -16.71 -10.97
C LEU A 233 11.24 -16.75 -10.40
N TYR A 234 11.43 -16.55 -9.10
CA TYR A 234 12.78 -16.66 -8.50
C TYR A 234 13.41 -18.04 -8.76
N ARG A 235 12.64 -19.11 -8.60
CA ARG A 235 13.12 -20.49 -8.84
C ARG A 235 13.44 -20.74 -10.31
N GLU A 236 12.58 -20.30 -11.22
CA GLU A 236 12.77 -20.43 -12.67
C GLU A 236 14.07 -19.74 -13.13
N TYR A 237 14.37 -18.58 -12.54
CA TYR A 237 15.57 -17.82 -12.85
C TYR A 237 16.77 -18.17 -11.97
N GLY A 238 16.74 -19.28 -11.23
CA GLY A 238 17.92 -19.87 -10.59
C GLY A 238 18.29 -19.33 -9.20
N TRP A 239 17.37 -18.66 -8.51
CA TRP A 239 17.58 -18.26 -7.11
C TRP A 239 17.72 -19.49 -6.17
N PRO A 240 18.62 -19.45 -5.16
CA PRO A 240 19.55 -18.36 -4.83
C PRO A 240 20.93 -18.44 -5.49
N ASP A 241 21.32 -19.58 -6.05
CA ASP A 241 22.74 -19.86 -6.33
C ASP A 241 23.19 -19.51 -7.76
N ASN A 242 22.27 -19.53 -8.73
CA ASN A 242 22.55 -19.23 -10.15
C ASN A 242 21.54 -18.23 -10.71
N PHE A 243 21.31 -17.14 -9.96
CA PHE A 243 20.23 -16.22 -10.23
C PHE A 243 20.50 -15.31 -11.45
N ASP A 244 19.71 -15.49 -12.51
CA ASP A 244 19.61 -14.54 -13.63
C ASP A 244 18.64 -13.41 -13.27
N GLY A 245 19.17 -12.42 -12.55
CA GLY A 245 18.37 -11.29 -12.11
C GLY A 245 17.87 -10.39 -13.25
N ASP A 246 18.54 -10.36 -14.40
CA ASP A 246 18.08 -9.56 -15.54
C ASP A 246 16.88 -10.22 -16.23
N GLY A 247 16.97 -11.54 -16.45
CA GLY A 247 15.85 -12.35 -16.93
C GLY A 247 14.65 -12.31 -15.97
N PHE A 248 14.91 -12.41 -14.66
CA PHE A 248 13.88 -12.30 -13.63
C PHE A 248 13.10 -10.99 -13.72
N GLN A 249 13.79 -9.83 -13.80
CA GLN A 249 13.11 -8.53 -13.86
C GLN A 249 12.24 -8.39 -15.12
N VAL A 250 12.67 -8.96 -16.25
CA VAL A 250 11.86 -9.00 -17.48
C VAL A 250 10.62 -9.87 -17.27
N ALA A 251 10.76 -11.07 -16.70
CA ALA A 251 9.64 -11.96 -16.44
C ALA A 251 8.65 -11.40 -15.41
N GLN A 252 9.15 -10.74 -14.37
CA GLN A 252 8.34 -10.04 -13.38
C GLN A 252 7.50 -8.93 -14.03
N ALA A 253 8.10 -8.10 -14.91
CA ALA A 253 7.36 -7.07 -15.65
C ALA A 253 6.27 -7.67 -16.55
N ARG A 254 6.56 -8.79 -17.23
CA ARG A 254 5.58 -9.53 -18.05
C ARG A 254 4.43 -10.07 -17.18
N ALA A 255 4.75 -10.73 -16.07
CA ALA A 255 3.76 -11.29 -15.13
C ALA A 255 2.88 -10.19 -14.52
N HIS A 256 3.46 -9.06 -14.12
CA HIS A 256 2.73 -7.89 -13.64
C HIS A 256 1.76 -7.34 -14.69
N CYS A 257 2.19 -7.22 -15.94
CA CYS A 257 1.35 -6.75 -17.03
C CYS A 257 0.23 -7.74 -17.36
N ALA A 258 0.52 -9.04 -17.40
CA ALA A 258 -0.50 -10.08 -17.62
C ALA A 258 -1.55 -10.09 -16.50
N ALA A 259 -1.12 -10.00 -15.24
CA ALA A 259 -1.99 -9.90 -14.07
C ALA A 259 -2.87 -8.64 -14.12
N THR A 260 -2.28 -7.49 -14.47
CA THR A 260 -3.05 -6.24 -14.61
C THR A 260 -4.03 -6.31 -15.78
N ALA A 261 -3.63 -6.88 -16.91
CA ALA A 261 -4.51 -7.06 -18.07
C ALA A 261 -5.71 -7.97 -17.73
N LYS A 262 -5.47 -9.06 -16.99
CA LYS A 262 -6.54 -9.92 -16.45
C LYS A 262 -7.46 -9.15 -15.53
N ASN A 263 -6.90 -8.40 -14.57
CA ASN A 263 -7.67 -7.57 -13.66
C ASN A 263 -8.55 -6.58 -14.40
N THR A 264 -8.04 -5.91 -15.45
CA THR A 264 -8.83 -5.01 -16.29
C THR A 264 -9.93 -5.75 -17.05
N ALA A 265 -9.64 -6.93 -17.59
CA ALA A 265 -10.61 -7.74 -18.32
C ALA A 265 -11.78 -8.20 -17.43
N GLU A 266 -11.53 -8.48 -16.15
CA GLU A 266 -12.51 -8.99 -15.18
C GLU A 266 -13.35 -7.88 -14.50
N GLU A 267 -13.05 -6.59 -14.73
CA GLU A 267 -13.80 -5.48 -14.11
C GLU A 267 -15.31 -5.48 -14.42
N PRO A 268 -15.79 -5.86 -15.63
CA PRO A 268 -17.23 -5.98 -15.88
C PRO A 268 -17.91 -6.99 -14.93
N LEU A 269 -17.29 -8.16 -14.69
CA LEU A 269 -17.83 -9.17 -13.78
C LEU A 269 -17.82 -8.68 -12.33
N ARG A 270 -16.69 -8.10 -11.89
CA ARG A 270 -16.60 -7.51 -10.53
C ARG A 270 -17.61 -6.37 -10.32
N SER A 271 -17.87 -5.59 -11.35
CA SER A 271 -18.89 -4.52 -11.30
C SER A 271 -20.27 -5.10 -11.05
N VAL A 272 -20.64 -6.19 -11.73
CA VAL A 272 -21.91 -6.92 -11.48
C VAL A 272 -21.97 -7.43 -10.04
N GLU A 273 -20.92 -8.10 -9.56
CA GLU A 273 -20.86 -8.63 -8.18
C GLU A 273 -21.00 -7.52 -7.13
N ARG A 274 -20.29 -6.40 -7.33
CA ARG A 274 -20.35 -5.21 -6.46
C ARG A 274 -21.76 -4.62 -6.41
N LEU A 275 -22.41 -4.47 -7.57
CA LEU A 275 -23.76 -3.92 -7.67
C LEU A 275 -24.83 -4.86 -7.06
N LYS A 276 -24.68 -6.18 -7.21
CA LYS A 276 -25.53 -7.19 -6.54
C LYS A 276 -25.38 -7.16 -5.03
N LEU A 277 -24.15 -6.98 -4.53
CA LEU A 277 -23.92 -6.81 -3.09
C LEU A 277 -24.60 -5.52 -2.57
N TRP A 278 -24.55 -4.44 -3.33
CA TRP A 278 -25.21 -3.19 -2.98
C TRP A 278 -26.73 -3.30 -3.01
N GLU A 279 -27.31 -4.01 -3.99
CA GLU A 279 -28.74 -4.32 -4.05
C GLU A 279 -29.20 -5.05 -2.78
N LYS A 280 -28.52 -6.14 -2.41
CA LYS A 280 -28.83 -6.89 -1.17
C LYS A 280 -28.72 -6.02 0.09
N ARG A 281 -27.73 -5.14 0.16
CA ARG A 281 -27.56 -4.19 1.28
C ARG A 281 -28.67 -3.13 1.30
N ALA A 282 -29.15 -2.70 0.13
CA ALA A 282 -30.26 -1.76 0.01
C ALA A 282 -31.58 -2.40 0.46
N GLU A 283 -31.89 -3.63 0.04
CA GLU A 283 -33.08 -4.39 0.49
C GLU A 283 -33.13 -4.52 2.02
N ALA A 284 -32.00 -4.85 2.65
CA ALA A 284 -31.89 -4.93 4.10
C ALA A 284 -32.16 -3.57 4.77
N ARG A 285 -31.59 -2.48 4.23
CA ARG A 285 -31.81 -1.12 4.76
C ARG A 285 -33.24 -0.63 4.57
N ILE A 286 -33.84 -0.86 3.41
CA ILE A 286 -35.25 -0.55 3.13
C ILE A 286 -36.14 -1.25 4.17
N SER A 287 -35.90 -2.54 4.44
CA SER A 287 -36.65 -3.28 5.46
C SER A 287 -36.51 -2.68 6.87
N VAL A 288 -35.30 -2.24 7.23
CA VAL A 288 -35.05 -1.55 8.52
C VAL A 288 -35.82 -0.24 8.57
N TYR A 289 -35.79 0.58 7.52
CA TYR A 289 -36.49 1.87 7.50
C TYR A 289 -38.01 1.74 7.43
N GLN A 290 -38.54 0.68 6.81
CA GLN A 290 -39.97 0.34 6.89
C GLN A 290 -40.39 -0.02 8.33
N ALA A 291 -39.56 -0.77 9.05
CA ALA A 291 -39.82 -1.09 10.46
C ALA A 291 -39.69 0.15 11.37
N GLU A 292 -38.69 1.01 11.11
CA GLU A 292 -38.54 2.30 11.80
C GLU A 292 -39.79 3.15 11.60
N LEU A 293 -40.25 3.32 10.35
CA LEU A 293 -41.48 4.04 10.00
C LEU A 293 -42.72 3.48 10.70
N ALA A 294 -42.84 2.16 10.82
CA ALA A 294 -43.96 1.54 11.54
C ALA A 294 -43.94 1.79 13.06
N ALA A 295 -42.78 2.17 13.62
CA ALA A 295 -42.57 2.35 15.05
C ALA A 295 -42.56 3.83 15.50
N THR A 296 -42.74 4.78 14.58
CA THR A 296 -42.67 6.23 14.85
C THR A 296 -43.80 6.68 15.78
N LYS A 297 -43.48 7.58 16.70
CA LYS A 297 -44.42 8.09 17.72
C LYS A 297 -44.76 9.57 17.55
N SER A 298 -44.03 10.27 16.69
CA SER A 298 -44.25 11.69 16.41
C SER A 298 -44.23 11.97 14.91
N THR A 299 -44.82 13.10 14.51
CA THR A 299 -44.81 13.59 13.13
C THR A 299 -43.38 13.76 12.59
N ASP A 300 -42.44 14.25 13.42
CA ASP A 300 -41.05 14.46 13.01
C ASP A 300 -40.32 13.12 12.77
N GLU A 301 -40.45 12.18 13.70
CA GLU A 301 -39.91 10.82 13.55
C GLU A 301 -40.47 10.13 12.29
N GLU A 302 -41.76 10.32 12.01
CA GLU A 302 -42.40 9.79 10.80
C GLU A 302 -41.78 10.37 9.52
N TRP A 303 -41.63 11.69 9.44
CA TRP A 303 -41.01 12.33 8.28
C TRP A 303 -39.54 11.97 8.11
N ALA A 304 -38.78 11.86 9.20
CA ALA A 304 -37.38 11.44 9.16
C ALA A 304 -37.23 10.00 8.66
N ALA A 305 -38.07 9.08 9.15
CA ALA A 305 -38.10 7.69 8.67
C ALA A 305 -38.54 7.59 7.20
N ARG A 306 -39.56 8.37 6.79
CA ARG A 306 -39.99 8.46 5.38
C ARG A 306 -38.86 8.97 4.47
N PHE A 307 -38.10 9.96 4.91
CA PHE A 307 -36.96 10.48 4.14
C PHE A 307 -35.90 9.41 3.93
N LYS A 308 -35.49 8.73 5.01
CA LYS A 308 -34.49 7.65 4.96
C LYS A 308 -34.93 6.53 4.01
N LEU A 309 -36.20 6.11 4.11
CA LEU A 309 -36.79 5.10 3.25
C LEU A 309 -36.79 5.55 1.78
N TRP A 310 -37.36 6.72 1.48
CA TRP A 310 -37.43 7.28 0.13
C TRP A 310 -36.04 7.40 -0.51
N ARG A 311 -35.04 7.85 0.26
CA ARG A 311 -33.66 7.98 -0.22
C ARG A 311 -33.05 6.64 -0.60
N GLU A 312 -33.19 5.61 0.24
CA GLU A 312 -32.68 4.28 -0.09
C GLU A 312 -33.44 3.65 -1.26
N GLU A 313 -34.75 3.88 -1.37
CA GLU A 313 -35.54 3.43 -2.53
C GLU A 313 -35.06 4.09 -3.83
N LEU A 314 -34.80 5.40 -3.81
CA LEU A 314 -34.24 6.14 -4.95
C LEU A 314 -32.86 5.60 -5.35
N TRP A 315 -31.97 5.39 -4.38
CA TRP A 315 -30.63 4.84 -4.63
C TRP A 315 -30.66 3.38 -5.08
N SER A 316 -31.60 2.58 -4.57
CA SER A 316 -31.82 1.20 -4.98
C SER A 316 -32.28 1.12 -6.43
N ALA A 317 -33.26 1.95 -6.82
CA ALA A 317 -33.73 2.02 -8.20
C ALA A 317 -32.59 2.37 -9.18
N ARG A 318 -31.77 3.38 -8.81
CA ARG A 318 -30.57 3.74 -9.55
C ARG A 318 -29.56 2.60 -9.65
N ASN A 319 -29.28 1.93 -8.52
CA ASN A 319 -28.35 0.82 -8.48
C ASN A 319 -28.80 -0.32 -9.41
N ASN A 320 -30.11 -0.56 -9.52
CA ASN A 320 -30.67 -1.57 -10.41
C ASN A 320 -30.54 -1.21 -11.89
N GLU A 321 -30.65 0.08 -12.25
CA GLU A 321 -30.31 0.53 -13.60
C GLU A 321 -28.84 0.30 -13.93
N TYR A 322 -27.94 0.58 -12.99
CA TYR A 322 -26.51 0.31 -13.16
C TYR A 322 -26.21 -1.18 -13.24
N LEU A 323 -26.87 -1.99 -12.42
CA LEU A 323 -26.73 -3.44 -12.45
C LEU A 323 -27.14 -3.98 -13.81
N THR A 324 -28.28 -3.55 -14.35
CA THR A 324 -28.74 -3.96 -15.69
C THR A 324 -27.71 -3.61 -16.77
N LYS A 325 -27.16 -2.38 -16.74
CA LYS A 325 -26.12 -1.97 -17.70
C LYS A 325 -24.83 -2.77 -17.53
N ALA A 326 -24.41 -3.02 -16.29
CA ALA A 326 -23.21 -3.79 -15.98
C ALA A 326 -23.37 -5.26 -16.41
N GLU A 327 -24.54 -5.86 -16.25
CA GLU A 327 -24.83 -7.22 -16.73
C GLU A 327 -24.80 -7.31 -18.25
N GLN A 328 -25.37 -6.33 -18.96
CA GLN A 328 -25.27 -6.24 -20.42
C GLN A 328 -23.83 -6.10 -20.90
N GLU A 329 -23.05 -5.25 -20.22
CA GLU A 329 -21.64 -5.04 -20.55
C GLU A 329 -20.80 -6.29 -20.24
N ALA A 330 -21.06 -6.96 -19.12
CA ALA A 330 -20.41 -8.22 -18.76
C ALA A 330 -20.74 -9.34 -19.77
N GLU A 331 -21.98 -9.47 -20.23
CA GLU A 331 -22.35 -10.45 -21.25
C GLU A 331 -21.66 -10.13 -22.61
N ARG A 332 -21.53 -8.84 -22.93
CA ARG A 332 -20.87 -8.37 -24.15
C ARG A 332 -19.36 -8.63 -24.14
N LEU A 333 -18.68 -8.35 -23.03
CA LEU A 333 -17.22 -8.39 -22.91
C LEU A 333 -16.69 -9.72 -22.36
N CYS A 334 -17.46 -10.40 -21.53
CA CYS A 334 -17.11 -11.65 -20.86
C CYS A 334 -18.20 -12.72 -21.10
N PRO A 335 -18.52 -13.07 -22.36
CA PRO A 335 -19.60 -14.01 -22.67
C PRO A 335 -19.35 -15.35 -21.97
N GLY A 336 -20.38 -15.86 -21.27
CA GLY A 336 -20.27 -17.08 -20.46
C GLY A 336 -19.32 -16.97 -19.26
N GLY A 337 -19.04 -15.75 -18.79
CA GLY A 337 -18.14 -15.48 -17.67
C GLY A 337 -16.65 -15.55 -18.02
N VAL A 338 -16.30 -15.66 -19.30
CA VAL A 338 -14.90 -15.75 -19.77
C VAL A 338 -14.48 -14.41 -20.37
N CYS A 339 -13.73 -13.61 -19.61
CA CYS A 339 -13.24 -12.30 -20.06
C CYS A 339 -12.00 -12.36 -20.95
N GLN A 340 -11.20 -13.43 -20.85
CA GLN A 340 -10.00 -13.62 -21.66
C GLN A 340 -9.95 -15.05 -22.18
N ARG A 341 -9.85 -15.18 -23.51
CA ARG A 341 -9.62 -16.48 -24.14
C ARG A 341 -8.14 -16.83 -24.04
N LYS A 342 -7.83 -18.11 -23.83
CA LYS A 342 -6.45 -18.58 -23.62
C LYS A 342 -5.56 -18.27 -24.83
N GLU A 343 -6.11 -18.41 -26.02
CA GLU A 343 -5.46 -18.10 -27.30
C GLU A 343 -5.15 -16.62 -27.49
N ASP A 344 -5.79 -15.72 -26.74
CA ASP A 344 -5.62 -14.27 -26.88
C ASP A 344 -4.69 -13.67 -25.80
N LEU A 345 -4.33 -14.45 -24.77
CA LEU A 345 -3.49 -13.99 -23.66
C LEU A 345 -2.19 -13.28 -24.11
N PRO A 346 -1.45 -13.75 -25.13
CA PRO A 346 -0.26 -13.04 -25.61
C PRO A 346 -0.55 -11.62 -26.10
N LEU A 347 -1.74 -11.37 -26.67
CA LEU A 347 -2.14 -10.05 -27.15
C LEU A 347 -2.55 -9.12 -26.00
N TRP A 348 -3.17 -9.66 -24.95
CA TRP A 348 -3.51 -8.91 -23.73
C TRP A 348 -2.24 -8.47 -22.99
N GLU A 349 -1.29 -9.38 -22.83
CA GLU A 349 0.01 -9.09 -22.22
C GLU A 349 0.77 -8.03 -23.03
N LEU A 350 0.88 -8.21 -24.36
CA LEU A 350 1.55 -7.28 -25.26
C LEU A 350 0.94 -5.88 -25.20
N GLU A 351 -0.40 -5.77 -25.25
CA GLU A 351 -1.06 -4.46 -25.20
C GLU A 351 -0.77 -3.76 -23.87
N LYS A 352 -0.82 -4.47 -22.74
CA LYS A 352 -0.52 -3.86 -21.44
C LYS A 352 0.96 -3.46 -21.33
N LEU A 353 1.88 -4.29 -21.83
CA LEU A 353 3.31 -3.96 -21.89
C LEU A 353 3.59 -2.75 -22.78
N ARG A 354 2.88 -2.58 -23.90
CA ARG A 354 2.98 -1.40 -24.76
C ARG A 354 2.67 -0.13 -23.98
N GLN A 355 1.59 -0.14 -23.19
CA GLN A 355 1.16 1.01 -22.39
C GLN A 355 2.13 1.30 -21.25
N GLU A 356 2.56 0.27 -20.51
CA GLU A 356 3.53 0.45 -19.44
C GLU A 356 4.87 0.96 -19.99
N TYR A 357 5.38 0.40 -21.09
CA TYR A 357 6.60 0.87 -21.71
C TYR A 357 6.51 2.34 -22.16
N LYS A 358 5.38 2.74 -22.77
CA LYS A 358 5.10 4.16 -23.11
C LYS A 358 5.19 5.03 -21.84
N SER A 359 4.51 4.65 -20.77
CA SER A 359 4.53 5.38 -19.50
C SER A 359 5.93 5.47 -18.87
N LYS A 360 6.71 4.38 -18.90
CA LYS A 360 8.09 4.38 -18.40
C LYS A 360 8.99 5.32 -19.22
N ARG A 361 8.78 5.42 -20.53
CA ARG A 361 9.49 6.39 -21.38
C ARG A 361 9.13 7.83 -21.05
N GLU A 362 7.84 8.14 -20.89
CA GLU A 362 7.37 9.46 -20.48
C GLU A 362 7.95 9.85 -19.10
N LYS A 363 8.05 8.89 -18.17
CA LYS A 363 8.71 9.09 -16.87
C LYS A 363 10.21 9.45 -17.04
N VAL A 364 10.92 8.82 -17.98
CA VAL A 364 12.32 9.17 -18.28
C VAL A 364 12.42 10.61 -18.79
N GLU A 365 11.55 11.02 -19.70
CA GLU A 365 11.54 12.39 -20.26
C GLU A 365 11.24 13.42 -19.17
N MET A 366 10.23 13.15 -18.33
CA MET A 366 9.88 13.98 -17.19
C MET A 366 11.06 14.12 -16.19
N CYS A 367 11.68 13.01 -15.80
CA CYS A 367 12.84 13.05 -14.90
C CYS A 367 14.05 13.75 -15.54
N GLN A 368 14.23 13.65 -16.86
CA GLN A 368 15.29 14.34 -17.59
C GLN A 368 15.06 15.85 -17.56
N ASN A 369 13.81 16.30 -17.76
CA ASN A 369 13.45 17.72 -17.68
C ASN A 369 13.72 18.27 -16.27
N TRP A 370 13.27 17.57 -15.22
CA TRP A 370 13.56 17.98 -13.84
C TRP A 370 15.05 18.03 -13.53
N ALA A 371 15.83 17.06 -14.02
CA ALA A 371 17.28 17.05 -13.84
C ALA A 371 17.96 18.23 -14.55
N ASN A 372 17.44 18.65 -15.71
CA ASN A 372 17.96 19.81 -16.44
C ASN A 372 17.58 21.12 -15.76
N GLU A 373 16.32 21.26 -15.34
CA GLU A 373 15.80 22.46 -14.65
C GLU A 373 16.45 22.68 -13.28
N SER A 374 16.80 21.60 -12.60
CA SER A 374 17.45 21.66 -11.29
C SER A 374 18.97 21.83 -11.35
N ALA A 375 19.59 21.84 -12.54
CA ALA A 375 21.04 21.83 -12.69
C ALA A 375 21.77 22.98 -11.96
N ASP A 376 21.12 24.13 -11.84
CA ASP A 376 21.63 25.33 -11.15
C ASP A 376 21.06 25.51 -9.73
N THR A 377 20.39 24.48 -9.19
CA THR A 377 19.79 24.50 -7.85
C THR A 377 20.70 23.85 -6.80
N ASP A 378 20.18 23.70 -5.58
CA ASP A 378 20.84 23.03 -4.46
C ASP A 378 21.43 21.66 -4.85
N PRO A 379 22.70 21.34 -4.50
CA PRO A 379 23.36 20.09 -4.89
C PRO A 379 22.62 18.81 -4.49
N ASP A 380 21.91 18.81 -3.36
CA ASP A 380 21.14 17.63 -2.92
C ASP A 380 19.94 17.40 -3.84
N ARG A 381 19.30 18.48 -4.29
CA ARG A 381 18.21 18.43 -5.28
C ARG A 381 18.69 17.93 -6.65
N VAL A 382 19.85 18.41 -7.12
CA VAL A 382 20.48 17.90 -8.35
C VAL A 382 20.71 16.40 -8.25
N ARG A 383 21.33 15.95 -7.15
CA ARG A 383 21.62 14.54 -6.91
C ARG A 383 20.35 13.70 -6.89
N TYR A 384 19.30 14.19 -6.22
CA TYR A 384 17.98 13.53 -6.18
C TYR A 384 17.38 13.32 -7.57
N HIS A 385 17.36 14.34 -8.42
CA HIS A 385 16.82 14.24 -9.77
C HIS A 385 17.67 13.34 -10.67
N GLN A 386 18.99 13.33 -10.50
CA GLN A 386 19.88 12.42 -11.23
C GLN A 386 19.64 10.95 -10.88
N ILE A 387 19.48 10.63 -9.59
CA ILE A 387 19.13 9.27 -9.12
C ILE A 387 17.78 8.84 -9.71
N SER A 388 16.78 9.71 -9.64
CA SER A 388 15.43 9.44 -10.18
C SER A 388 15.48 9.14 -11.69
N LEU A 389 16.28 9.91 -12.43
CA LEU A 389 16.49 9.70 -13.87
C LEU A 389 17.17 8.36 -14.17
N GLN A 390 18.19 7.97 -13.40
CA GLN A 390 18.87 6.69 -13.58
C GLN A 390 17.92 5.52 -13.34
N GLN A 391 17.11 5.57 -12.27
CA GLN A 391 16.09 4.57 -11.99
C GLN A 391 15.05 4.49 -13.10
N ALA A 392 14.51 5.62 -13.55
CA ALA A 392 13.54 5.66 -14.64
C ALA A 392 14.12 5.03 -15.93
N LYS A 393 15.39 5.30 -16.25
CA LYS A 393 16.07 4.69 -17.41
C LYS A 393 16.22 3.18 -17.27
N ARG A 394 16.56 2.69 -16.07
CA ARG A 394 16.67 1.26 -15.78
C ARG A 394 15.31 0.56 -15.90
N GLU A 395 14.26 1.11 -15.29
CA GLU A 395 12.88 0.61 -15.41
C GLU A 395 12.43 0.56 -16.88
N ALA A 396 12.62 1.65 -17.63
CA ALA A 396 12.24 1.71 -19.05
C ALA A 396 12.96 0.66 -19.90
N ALA A 397 14.23 0.38 -19.62
CA ALA A 397 14.99 -0.66 -20.31
C ALA A 397 14.47 -2.08 -20.01
N ILE A 398 14.03 -2.35 -18.77
CA ILE A 398 13.40 -3.63 -18.41
C ILE A 398 12.08 -3.81 -19.18
N TYR A 399 11.22 -2.78 -19.15
CA TYR A 399 9.94 -2.82 -19.85
C TYR A 399 10.08 -2.87 -21.38
N GLN A 400 11.14 -2.28 -21.93
CA GLN A 400 11.46 -2.43 -23.35
C GLN A 400 11.74 -3.89 -23.70
N LYS A 401 12.63 -4.56 -22.95
CA LYS A 401 12.96 -5.98 -23.17
C LYS A 401 11.72 -6.88 -23.01
N ALA A 402 10.90 -6.60 -21.99
CA ALA A 402 9.64 -7.32 -21.77
C ALA A 402 8.66 -7.15 -22.93
N TYR A 403 8.50 -5.92 -23.43
CA TYR A 403 7.68 -5.62 -24.60
C TYR A 403 8.18 -6.32 -25.86
N GLU A 404 9.48 -6.29 -26.14
CA GLU A 404 10.09 -6.97 -27.29
C GLU A 404 9.89 -8.50 -27.23
N ALA A 405 10.03 -9.10 -26.04
CA ALA A 405 9.77 -10.52 -25.84
C ALA A 405 8.29 -10.88 -26.03
N ALA A 406 7.37 -10.09 -25.48
CA ALA A 406 5.94 -10.30 -25.65
C ALA A 406 5.50 -10.08 -27.11
N LEU A 407 6.12 -9.15 -27.84
CA LEU A 407 5.86 -8.92 -29.25
C LEU A 407 6.24 -10.16 -30.08
N ALA A 408 7.43 -10.73 -29.84
CA ALA A 408 7.85 -11.95 -30.51
C ALA A 408 6.93 -13.15 -30.20
N ASP A 409 6.45 -13.27 -28.97
CA ASP A 409 5.47 -14.29 -28.59
C ASP A 409 4.11 -14.08 -29.26
N ALA A 410 3.62 -12.85 -29.33
CA ALA A 410 2.37 -12.51 -30.01
C ALA A 410 2.45 -12.79 -31.52
N GLU A 411 3.56 -12.45 -32.19
CA GLU A 411 3.77 -12.76 -33.60
C GLU A 411 3.79 -14.27 -33.87
N ARG A 412 4.39 -15.03 -32.96
CA ARG A 412 4.50 -16.50 -33.05
C ARG A 412 3.18 -17.22 -32.75
N LEU A 413 2.45 -16.78 -31.74
CA LEU A 413 1.25 -17.45 -31.22
C LEU A 413 -0.05 -16.93 -31.85
N CYS A 414 -0.07 -15.67 -32.28
CA CYS A 414 -1.25 -14.97 -32.80
C CYS A 414 -0.95 -14.26 -34.15
N PRO A 415 -0.43 -14.98 -35.16
CA PRO A 415 0.09 -14.36 -36.38
C PRO A 415 -0.98 -13.52 -37.10
N GLY A 416 -0.65 -12.26 -37.37
CA GLY A 416 -1.51 -11.31 -38.09
C GLY A 416 -2.71 -10.78 -37.30
N ARG A 417 -2.90 -11.19 -36.04
CA ARG A 417 -3.97 -10.71 -35.17
C ARG A 417 -3.46 -9.53 -34.32
N THR A 418 -4.31 -8.53 -34.15
CA THR A 418 -4.10 -7.41 -33.22
C THR A 418 -4.97 -7.57 -31.98
N PHE A 419 -4.62 -6.89 -30.89
CA PHE A 419 -5.45 -6.81 -29.68
C PHE A 419 -6.90 -6.44 -30.02
N GLN A 420 -7.10 -5.34 -30.74
CA GLN A 420 -8.43 -4.88 -31.15
C GLN A 420 -9.19 -5.90 -32.02
N SER A 421 -8.52 -6.59 -32.94
CA SER A 421 -9.18 -7.62 -33.76
C SER A 421 -9.59 -8.86 -32.96
N ALA A 422 -8.87 -9.16 -31.88
CA ALA A 422 -9.12 -10.33 -31.03
C ALA A 422 -10.21 -10.06 -29.98
N THR A 423 -10.21 -8.86 -29.39
CA THR A 423 -11.03 -8.53 -28.23
C THR A 423 -12.19 -7.59 -28.55
N GLY A 424 -12.12 -6.86 -29.67
CA GLY A 424 -13.02 -5.74 -29.97
C GLY A 424 -12.75 -4.48 -29.14
N ILE A 425 -11.73 -4.49 -28.28
CA ILE A 425 -11.34 -3.37 -27.40
C ILE A 425 -10.23 -2.58 -28.09
N ALA A 426 -10.37 -1.26 -28.13
CA ALA A 426 -9.41 -0.40 -28.84
C ALA A 426 -8.01 -0.39 -28.16
N SER A 427 -7.98 -0.29 -26.84
CA SER A 427 -6.74 -0.13 -26.05
C SER A 427 -6.98 -0.49 -24.59
N LEU A 428 -5.93 -0.92 -23.88
CA LEU A 428 -5.90 -1.00 -22.40
C LEU A 428 -5.24 0.23 -21.76
N GLY A 429 -4.96 1.26 -22.57
CA GLY A 429 -4.39 2.52 -22.14
C GLY A 429 -5.35 3.35 -21.30
N ARG A 430 -4.90 4.55 -20.95
CA ARG A 430 -5.73 5.54 -20.27
C ARG A 430 -6.94 5.90 -21.13
N VAL A 431 -8.03 6.27 -20.44
CA VAL A 431 -9.24 6.76 -21.09
C VAL A 431 -8.95 8.17 -21.57
N ASP A 432 -9.16 8.40 -22.86
CA ASP A 432 -8.86 9.68 -23.47
C ASP A 432 -9.68 10.82 -22.83
N THR A 433 -9.13 12.03 -22.89
CA THR A 433 -9.68 13.21 -22.21
C THR A 433 -11.15 13.47 -22.61
N VAL A 434 -11.50 13.24 -23.88
CA VAL A 434 -12.88 13.44 -24.37
C VAL A 434 -13.85 12.42 -23.77
N SER A 435 -13.45 11.15 -23.68
CA SER A 435 -14.26 10.10 -23.04
C SER A 435 -14.41 10.36 -21.54
N SER A 436 -13.35 10.78 -20.85
CA SER A 436 -13.40 11.17 -19.43
C SER A 436 -14.41 12.31 -19.19
N ILE A 437 -14.33 13.39 -19.98
CA ILE A 437 -15.28 14.53 -19.88
C ILE A 437 -16.72 14.07 -20.11
N ARG A 438 -16.95 13.17 -21.07
CA ARG A 438 -18.28 12.63 -21.36
C ARG A 438 -18.86 11.88 -20.16
N ASP A 439 -18.07 11.01 -19.54
CA ASP A 439 -18.49 10.20 -18.40
C ASP A 439 -18.75 11.07 -17.17
N GLN A 440 -17.90 12.07 -16.92
CA GLN A 440 -18.11 13.07 -15.86
C GLN A 440 -19.41 13.85 -16.08
N LYS A 441 -19.69 14.31 -17.30
CA LYS A 441 -20.96 15.00 -17.64
C LYS A 441 -22.18 14.11 -17.41
N ALA A 442 -22.11 12.84 -17.78
CA ALA A 442 -23.19 11.88 -17.55
C ALA A 442 -23.44 11.67 -16.05
N SER A 443 -22.37 11.53 -15.25
CA SER A 443 -22.45 11.43 -13.79
C SER A 443 -23.04 12.70 -13.16
N MET A 444 -22.68 13.88 -13.65
CA MET A 444 -23.26 15.13 -13.17
C MET A 444 -24.75 15.27 -13.49
N GLY A 445 -25.16 14.97 -14.73
CA GLY A 445 -26.58 15.04 -15.10
C GLY A 445 -27.46 14.05 -14.31
N MET A 446 -26.87 13.00 -13.74
CA MET A 446 -27.54 12.15 -12.76
C MET A 446 -27.68 12.86 -11.40
N MET A 447 -26.59 13.39 -10.85
CA MET A 447 -26.61 14.10 -9.56
C MET A 447 -27.56 15.31 -9.57
N GLU A 448 -27.64 16.05 -10.69
CA GLU A 448 -28.57 17.17 -10.84
C GLU A 448 -30.05 16.71 -10.80
N ARG A 449 -30.37 15.55 -11.37
CA ARG A 449 -31.72 14.96 -11.27
C ARG A 449 -32.05 14.50 -9.86
N GLU A 450 -31.08 13.95 -9.13
CA GLU A 450 -31.25 13.55 -7.72
C GLU A 450 -31.45 14.77 -6.81
N LEU A 451 -30.70 15.85 -7.05
CA LEU A 451 -30.86 17.12 -6.34
C LEU A 451 -32.26 17.71 -6.56
N GLU A 452 -32.78 17.67 -7.78
CA GLU A 452 -34.14 18.14 -8.06
C GLU A 452 -35.19 17.28 -7.34
N ALA A 453 -35.05 15.95 -7.39
CA ALA A 453 -35.94 15.04 -6.66
C ALA A 453 -35.89 15.27 -5.14
N LEU A 454 -34.71 15.60 -4.58
CA LEU A 454 -34.54 15.99 -3.18
C LEU A 454 -35.27 17.28 -2.85
N ARG A 455 -35.18 18.30 -3.71
CA ARG A 455 -35.88 19.58 -3.54
C ARG A 455 -37.40 19.41 -3.63
N ASP A 456 -37.88 18.63 -4.58
CA ASP A 456 -39.30 18.29 -4.72
C ASP A 456 -39.84 17.52 -3.50
N TRP A 457 -39.01 16.63 -2.93
CA TRP A 457 -39.35 15.94 -1.70
C TRP A 457 -39.40 16.91 -0.50
N ALA A 458 -38.46 17.83 -0.40
CA ALA A 458 -38.39 18.84 0.66
C ALA A 458 -39.66 19.71 0.74
N LEU A 459 -40.29 20.02 -0.39
CA LEU A 459 -41.53 20.81 -0.46
C LEU A 459 -42.73 20.14 0.24
N GLN A 460 -42.65 18.85 0.53
CA GLN A 460 -43.73 18.08 1.17
C GLN A 460 -43.65 18.10 2.70
N LEU A 461 -42.56 18.62 3.27
CA LEU A 461 -42.28 18.60 4.71
C LEU A 461 -43.24 19.50 5.49
N SER A 462 -43.79 18.95 6.57
CA SER A 462 -44.57 19.74 7.54
C SER A 462 -43.68 20.64 8.39
N ASP A 463 -44.25 21.70 8.98
CA ASP A 463 -43.51 22.59 9.87
C ASP A 463 -43.01 21.92 11.16
N GLU A 464 -43.65 20.83 11.56
CA GLU A 464 -43.33 20.04 12.74
C GLU A 464 -42.15 19.06 12.51
N ALA A 465 -41.71 18.88 11.26
CA ALA A 465 -40.69 17.89 10.87
C ALA A 465 -39.26 18.47 10.89
N VAL A 466 -38.79 18.89 12.08
CA VAL A 466 -37.51 19.57 12.26
C VAL A 466 -36.31 18.68 11.92
N GLU A 467 -36.28 17.43 12.40
CA GLU A 467 -35.20 16.48 12.11
C GLU A 467 -35.17 16.13 10.62
N ALA A 468 -36.34 15.87 10.02
CA ALA A 468 -36.43 15.55 8.60
C ALA A 468 -35.93 16.71 7.71
N LYS A 469 -36.31 17.96 8.04
CA LYS A 469 -35.80 19.16 7.35
C LYS A 469 -34.28 19.23 7.37
N LYS A 470 -33.68 19.01 8.56
CA LYS A 470 -32.22 19.01 8.70
C LYS A 470 -31.56 17.92 7.86
N LEU A 471 -32.08 16.69 7.87
CA LEU A 471 -31.54 15.58 7.07
C LEU A 471 -31.56 15.89 5.57
N VAL A 472 -32.62 16.55 5.10
CA VAL A 472 -32.77 16.94 3.70
C VAL A 472 -31.83 18.08 3.34
N GLU A 473 -31.72 19.10 4.19
CA GLU A 473 -30.78 20.22 4.02
C GLU A 473 -29.33 19.74 3.94
N ASP A 474 -28.90 18.88 4.87
CA ASP A 474 -27.56 18.28 4.88
C ASP A 474 -27.29 17.51 3.57
N GLN A 475 -28.30 16.80 3.06
CA GLN A 475 -28.20 16.03 1.83
C GLN A 475 -28.15 16.92 0.58
N VAL A 476 -28.95 18.01 0.54
CA VAL A 476 -28.94 19.02 -0.51
C VAL A 476 -27.57 19.69 -0.59
N GLU A 477 -27.03 20.16 0.54
CA GLU A 477 -25.71 20.80 0.60
C GLU A 477 -24.61 19.83 0.13
N SER A 478 -24.70 18.56 0.51
CA SER A 478 -23.77 17.54 0.04
C SER A 478 -23.82 17.34 -1.48
N HIS A 479 -25.00 17.34 -2.10
CA HIS A 479 -25.13 17.20 -3.56
C HIS A 479 -24.68 18.45 -4.30
N GLU A 480 -25.01 19.64 -3.79
CA GLU A 480 -24.57 20.92 -4.37
C GLU A 480 -23.04 21.02 -4.41
N ARG A 481 -22.37 20.68 -3.30
CA ARG A 481 -20.89 20.62 -3.24
C ARG A 481 -20.31 19.61 -4.24
N ALA A 482 -20.91 18.43 -4.35
CA ALA A 482 -20.43 17.41 -5.29
C ALA A 482 -20.59 17.85 -6.76
N ILE A 483 -21.70 18.52 -7.08
CA ILE A 483 -21.95 19.07 -8.42
C ILE A 483 -20.99 20.23 -8.74
N GLU A 484 -20.74 21.13 -7.78
CA GLU A 484 -19.78 22.23 -7.94
C GLU A 484 -18.37 21.69 -8.20
N PHE A 485 -17.90 20.76 -7.37
CA PHE A 485 -16.61 20.10 -7.56
C PHE A 485 -16.51 19.37 -8.91
N GLY A 486 -17.58 18.69 -9.33
CA GLY A 486 -17.65 18.05 -10.65
C GLY A 486 -17.52 19.06 -11.80
N LYS A 487 -18.15 20.24 -11.68
CA LYS A 487 -18.05 21.33 -12.68
C LYS A 487 -16.62 21.85 -12.79
N GLU A 488 -15.94 22.03 -11.67
CA GLU A 488 -14.53 22.46 -11.65
C GLU A 488 -13.61 21.46 -12.38
N ILE A 489 -13.80 20.15 -12.13
CA ILE A 489 -13.02 19.11 -12.82
C ILE A 489 -13.28 19.16 -14.33
N ILE A 490 -14.53 19.19 -14.76
CA ILE A 490 -14.87 19.24 -16.20
C ILE A 490 -14.27 20.48 -16.84
N GLN A 491 -14.35 21.64 -16.20
CA GLN A 491 -13.76 22.88 -16.73
C GLN A 491 -12.24 22.79 -16.88
N ARG A 492 -11.56 22.21 -15.89
CA ARG A 492 -10.12 21.98 -15.95
C ARG A 492 -9.75 21.02 -17.08
N ASP A 493 -10.49 19.92 -17.21
CA ASP A 493 -10.23 18.90 -18.23
C ASP A 493 -10.55 19.44 -19.64
N GLU A 494 -11.59 20.27 -19.80
CA GLU A 494 -11.89 21.00 -21.04
C GLU A 494 -10.82 22.05 -21.39
N ALA A 495 -10.28 22.76 -20.40
CA ALA A 495 -9.18 23.69 -20.60
C ALA A 495 -7.90 22.97 -21.05
N SER A 496 -7.56 21.85 -20.42
CA SER A 496 -6.45 20.99 -20.82
C SER A 496 -6.62 20.45 -22.23
N LEU A 497 -7.83 20.00 -22.59
CA LEU A 497 -8.17 19.55 -23.94
C LEU A 497 -7.99 20.66 -24.99
N ALA A 498 -8.31 21.91 -24.64
CA ALA A 498 -8.13 23.05 -25.52
C ALA A 498 -6.65 23.45 -25.70
N GLU A 499 -5.85 23.34 -24.64
CA GLU A 499 -4.43 23.70 -24.64
C GLU A 499 -3.54 22.64 -25.27
N HIS A 500 -3.83 21.37 -25.01
CA HIS A 500 -2.94 20.26 -25.33
C HIS A 500 -3.53 19.23 -26.31
N GLY A 501 -4.79 19.40 -26.72
CA GLY A 501 -5.49 18.44 -27.58
C GLY A 501 -5.94 17.18 -26.83
N ASN A 502 -6.48 16.19 -27.55
CA ASN A 502 -6.92 14.95 -26.93
C ASN A 502 -5.69 14.14 -26.48
N GLN A 503 -5.50 14.05 -25.17
CA GLN A 503 -4.45 13.25 -24.56
C GLN A 503 -5.00 11.86 -24.20
N ASP A 504 -4.15 10.84 -24.39
CA ASP A 504 -4.41 9.45 -23.98
C ASP A 504 -4.33 9.31 -22.46
#